data_AF-A0A813MUK5-F1
#
_entry.id   AF-A0A813MUK5-F1
#
_cell.length_a   1.000
_cell.length_b   1.000
_cell.length_c   1.000
_cell.angle_alpha   90.00
_cell.angle_beta   90.00
_cell.angle_gamma   90.00
#
_symmetry.space_group_name_H-M   'P 1'
#
loop_
_entity.id
_entity.type
_entity.pdbx_description
1 polymer ?
#
loop_
_entity_poly.entity_id
_entity_poly.type
_entity_poly.pdbx_seq_one_letter_code
_entity_poly.pdbx_strand_id
1 'polypeptide(L)'
;MSLVDDTIQQINTITSVVFLVISFVNFFLGIFGLTFNILVFTHPTLRREPCSLYFLTATCFNFFVILIIIPVRMISIGFNIDVGNENTRICKIEFFTFYTVRAICSWLITLICIDRYLHSSSNASIRRLSSLKNAKLTIGIICIIIPIFYSHTYVFLNLKYVIDQYGNVVSSCVIENSIYSTFIALWHLALYSLCPSFLMLVFGGLTLKYLRQRRRLLAQPPENNQMH
;
A
#
# COMPACT_ATOMS: atom_id res chain seq x y z
N MET A 1 4.85 -35.32 -21.45
CA MET A 1 4.65 -35.04 -20.01
C MET A 1 5.92 -34.44 -19.42
N SER A 2 7.10 -35.06 -19.60
CA SER A 2 8.41 -34.52 -19.19
C SER A 2 8.72 -33.07 -19.64
N LEU A 3 8.42 -32.73 -20.90
CA LEU A 3 8.71 -31.40 -21.45
C LEU A 3 7.88 -30.26 -20.79
N VAL A 4 6.69 -30.58 -20.29
CA VAL A 4 5.82 -29.64 -19.57
C VAL A 4 6.33 -29.42 -18.15
N ASP A 5 6.76 -30.49 -17.48
CA ASP A 5 7.32 -30.43 -16.12
C ASP A 5 8.66 -29.66 -16.11
N ASP A 6 9.53 -29.88 -17.09
CA ASP A 6 10.79 -29.13 -17.24
C ASP A 6 10.55 -27.63 -17.44
N THR A 7 9.52 -27.26 -18.21
CA THR A 7 9.17 -25.86 -18.45
C THR A 7 8.63 -25.20 -17.18
N ILE A 8 7.76 -25.88 -16.42
CA ILE A 8 7.22 -25.39 -15.15
C ILE A 8 8.35 -25.19 -14.13
N GLN A 9 9.31 -26.12 -14.05
CA GLN A 9 10.43 -26.03 -13.12
C GLN A 9 11.36 -24.85 -13.45
N GLN A 10 11.63 -24.61 -14.73
CA GLN A 10 12.41 -23.45 -15.17
C GLN A 10 11.71 -22.14 -14.81
N ILE A 11 10.40 -22.03 -15.04
CA ILE A 11 9.61 -20.85 -14.70
C ILE A 11 9.64 -20.58 -13.19
N ASN A 12 9.46 -21.60 -12.36
CA ASN A 12 9.50 -21.46 -10.91
C ASN A 12 10.88 -20.99 -10.43
N THR A 13 11.96 -21.56 -10.99
CA THR A 13 13.34 -21.17 -10.65
C THR A 13 13.61 -19.71 -11.02
N ILE A 14 13.26 -19.29 -12.23
CA ILE A 14 13.40 -17.90 -12.68
C ILE A 14 12.59 -16.96 -11.77
N THR A 15 11.36 -17.33 -11.46
CA THR A 15 10.47 -16.53 -10.59
C THR A 15 11.08 -16.34 -9.20
N SER A 16 11.61 -17.40 -8.59
CA SER A 16 12.24 -17.31 -7.27
C SER A 16 13.50 -16.43 -7.27
N VAL A 17 14.37 -16.56 -8.29
CA VAL A 17 15.57 -15.72 -8.41
C VAL A 17 15.21 -14.26 -8.59
N VAL A 18 14.27 -13.96 -9.50
CA VAL A 18 13.79 -12.59 -9.75
C VAL A 18 13.16 -12.00 -8.48
N PHE A 19 12.31 -12.77 -7.79
CA PHE A 19 11.68 -12.34 -6.55
C PHE A 19 12.71 -11.98 -5.48
N LEU A 20 13.72 -12.83 -5.30
CA LEU A 20 14.77 -12.64 -4.30
C LEU A 20 15.58 -11.37 -4.60
N VAL A 21 16.04 -11.18 -5.85
CA VAL A 21 16.81 -9.99 -6.26
C VAL A 21 15.99 -8.71 -6.05
N ILE A 22 14.73 -8.69 -6.51
CA ILE A 22 13.84 -7.54 -6.33
C ILE A 22 13.61 -7.26 -4.84
N SER A 23 13.44 -8.31 -4.02
CA SER A 23 13.21 -8.16 -2.58
C SER A 23 14.42 -7.57 -1.87
N PHE A 24 15.64 -8.02 -2.19
CA PHE A 24 16.87 -7.43 -1.65
C PHE A 24 17.02 -5.95 -2.02
N VAL A 25 16.80 -5.62 -3.29
CA VAL A 25 16.86 -4.22 -3.76
C VAL A 25 15.84 -3.36 -3.02
N ASN A 26 14.59 -3.81 -2.91
CA ASN A 26 13.55 -3.10 -2.16
C ASN A 26 13.86 -2.98 -0.68
N PHE A 27 14.45 -4.01 -0.07
CA PHE A 27 14.81 -3.99 1.35
C PHE A 27 15.83 -2.90 1.65
N PHE A 28 16.96 -2.88 0.94
CA PHE A 28 18.01 -1.89 1.17
C PHE A 28 17.55 -0.48 0.81
N LEU A 29 17.06 -0.26 -0.43
CA LEU A 29 16.60 1.06 -0.86
C LEU A 29 15.44 1.56 0.01
N GLY A 30 14.56 0.65 0.41
CA GLY A 30 13.42 0.96 1.23
C GLY A 30 13.78 1.39 2.65
N ILE A 31 14.72 0.71 3.31
CA ILE A 31 15.21 1.15 4.64
C ILE A 31 15.76 2.57 4.55
N PHE A 32 16.69 2.82 3.63
CA PHE A 32 17.28 4.15 3.49
C PHE A 32 16.22 5.20 3.16
N GLY A 33 15.39 4.97 2.13
CA GLY A 33 14.38 5.93 1.69
C GLY A 33 13.32 6.22 2.74
N LEU A 34 12.82 5.20 3.45
CA LEU A 34 11.82 5.39 4.49
C LEU A 34 12.41 6.05 5.75
N THR A 35 13.67 5.77 6.11
CA THR A 35 14.35 6.49 7.20
C THR A 35 14.47 7.99 6.88
N PHE A 36 14.88 8.34 5.66
CA PHE A 36 14.91 9.75 5.24
C PHE A 36 13.52 10.40 5.28
N ASN A 37 12.47 9.69 4.85
CA ASN A 37 11.10 10.18 4.96
C ASN A 37 10.71 10.46 6.41
N ILE A 38 11.02 9.55 7.35
CA ILE A 38 10.73 9.77 8.78
C ILE A 38 11.47 11.02 9.29
N LEU A 39 12.75 11.18 8.96
CA LEU A 39 13.55 12.35 9.37
C LEU A 39 12.96 13.65 8.84
N VAL A 40 12.60 13.70 7.55
CA VAL A 40 12.03 14.89 6.90
C VAL A 40 10.66 15.23 7.47
N PHE A 41 9.74 14.26 7.56
CA PHE A 41 8.38 14.52 8.04
C PHE A 41 8.29 14.67 9.57
N THR A 42 9.38 14.39 10.28
CA THR A 42 9.53 14.69 11.72
C THR A 42 9.91 16.15 11.97
N HIS A 43 10.35 16.89 10.95
CA HIS A 43 10.74 18.29 11.14
C HIS A 43 9.55 19.15 11.64
N PRO A 44 9.73 20.01 12.67
CA PRO A 44 8.64 20.75 13.33
C PRO A 44 7.76 21.57 12.38
N THR A 45 8.34 22.13 11.33
CA THR A 45 7.62 22.92 10.31
C THR A 45 6.64 22.05 9.52
N LEU A 46 7.05 20.83 9.12
CA LEU A 46 6.23 19.94 8.32
C LEU A 46 5.14 19.25 9.15
N ARG A 47 5.38 18.97 10.43
CA ARG A 47 4.41 18.35 11.35
C ARG A 47 3.10 19.13 11.53
N ARG A 48 3.08 20.42 11.16
CA ARG A 48 1.87 21.25 11.21
C ARG A 48 0.94 21.02 10.02
N GLU A 49 1.45 20.45 8.93
CA GLU A 49 0.70 20.20 7.72
C GLU A 49 -0.02 18.84 7.76
N PRO A 50 -1.34 18.79 7.48
CA PRO A 50 -2.10 17.52 7.46
C PRO A 50 -1.53 16.53 6.43
N CYS A 51 -1.12 17.01 5.25
CA CYS A 51 -0.45 16.23 4.21
C CYS A 51 0.79 15.48 4.75
N SER A 52 1.62 16.15 5.54
CA SER A 52 2.83 15.56 6.14
C SER A 52 2.49 14.44 7.13
N LEU A 53 1.39 14.56 7.87
CA LEU A 53 0.96 13.54 8.81
C LEU A 53 0.58 12.25 8.09
N TYR A 54 -0.19 12.34 7.00
CA TYR A 54 -0.52 11.15 6.18
C TYR A 54 0.74 10.49 5.61
N PHE A 55 1.70 11.28 5.12
CA PHE A 55 2.98 10.76 4.62
C PHE A 55 3.78 10.05 5.71
N LEU A 56 3.85 10.64 6.90
CA LEU A 56 4.55 10.03 8.03
C LEU A 56 3.90 8.71 8.43
N THR A 57 2.57 8.68 8.56
CA THR A 57 1.83 7.44 8.89
C THR A 57 2.02 6.38 7.81
N ALA A 58 1.92 6.74 6.53
CA ALA A 58 2.18 5.82 5.43
C ALA A 58 3.62 5.29 5.45
N THR A 59 4.58 6.14 5.82
CA THR A 59 5.99 5.75 5.98
C THR A 59 6.15 4.72 7.10
N CYS A 60 5.49 4.90 8.25
CA CYS A 60 5.52 3.91 9.34
C CYS A 60 4.97 2.54 8.91
N PHE A 61 3.83 2.51 8.21
CA PHE A 61 3.27 1.26 7.70
C PHE A 61 4.16 0.61 6.63
N ASN A 62 4.73 1.38 5.72
CA ASN A 62 5.70 0.85 4.76
C ASN A 62 6.97 0.33 5.45
N PHE A 63 7.42 0.99 6.53
CA PHE A 63 8.57 0.53 7.30
C PHE A 63 8.31 -0.83 7.95
N PHE A 64 7.10 -1.02 8.48
CA PHE A 64 6.65 -2.32 8.97
C PHE A 64 6.64 -3.39 7.87
N VAL A 65 6.18 -3.07 6.66
CA VAL A 65 6.23 -4.01 5.52
C VAL A 65 7.67 -4.41 5.19
N ILE A 66 8.58 -3.44 5.13
CA ILE A 66 9.97 -3.70 4.75
C ILE A 66 10.72 -4.47 5.83
N LEU A 67 10.45 -4.22 7.12
CA LEU A 67 11.16 -4.90 8.21
C LEU A 67 10.61 -6.28 8.56
N ILE A 68 9.30 -6.50 8.41
CA ILE A 68 8.65 -7.73 8.87
C ILE A 68 8.22 -8.59 7.69
N ILE A 69 7.40 -8.03 6.79
CA ILE A 69 6.78 -8.81 5.71
C ILE A 69 7.81 -9.26 4.66
N ILE A 70 8.67 -8.35 4.19
CA ILE A 70 9.64 -8.69 3.13
C ILE A 70 10.61 -9.79 3.60
N PRO A 71 11.25 -9.69 4.79
CA PRO A 71 12.14 -10.73 5.28
C PRO A 71 11.46 -12.09 5.45
N VAL A 72 10.23 -12.13 5.99
CA VAL A 72 9.46 -13.39 6.12
C VAL A 72 9.27 -14.05 4.75
N ARG A 73 8.91 -13.27 3.72
CA ARG A 73 8.76 -13.78 2.35
C ARG A 73 10.08 -14.17 1.69
N MET A 74 11.17 -13.46 1.98
CA MET A 74 12.50 -13.82 1.50
C MET A 74 12.97 -15.13 2.09
N ILE A 75 12.68 -15.38 3.37
CA ILE A 75 12.99 -16.65 4.04
C ILE A 75 12.16 -17.80 3.45
N SER A 76 10.86 -17.57 3.27
CA SER A 76 9.93 -18.50 2.61
C SER A 76 10.40 -18.91 1.22
N ILE A 77 10.60 -17.94 0.31
CA ILE A 77 10.91 -18.23 -1.11
C ILE A 77 12.38 -18.61 -1.31
N GLY A 78 13.30 -18.01 -0.54
CA GLY A 78 14.74 -18.22 -0.70
C GLY A 78 15.27 -19.47 -0.02
N PHE A 79 14.67 -19.89 1.10
CA PHE A 79 15.16 -20.99 1.94
C PHE A 79 14.13 -22.12 2.13
N ASN A 80 12.95 -22.05 1.52
CA ASN A 80 11.85 -23.01 1.73
C ASN A 80 11.41 -23.13 3.20
N ILE A 81 11.58 -22.06 3.99
CA ILE A 81 11.15 -22.01 5.38
C ILE A 81 9.87 -21.18 5.46
N ASP A 82 8.73 -21.85 5.37
CA ASP A 82 7.41 -21.22 5.42
C ASP A 82 6.86 -21.17 6.85
N VAL A 83 7.14 -20.07 7.56
CA VAL A 83 6.63 -19.83 8.92
C VAL A 83 5.09 -19.86 8.97
N GLY A 84 4.44 -19.41 7.91
CA GLY A 84 2.98 -19.46 7.76
C GLY A 84 2.43 -20.89 7.68
N ASN A 85 3.21 -21.85 7.18
CA ASN A 85 2.77 -23.23 6.97
C ASN A 85 2.89 -24.09 8.24
N GLU A 86 3.58 -23.63 9.27
CA GLU A 86 3.72 -24.37 10.54
C GLU A 86 2.47 -24.28 11.42
N ASN A 87 1.73 -23.16 11.35
CA ASN A 87 0.62 -22.89 12.26
C ASN A 87 -0.47 -22.08 11.58
N THR A 88 -1.71 -22.60 11.60
CA THR A 88 -2.90 -21.95 11.03
C THR A 88 -3.08 -20.53 11.54
N ARG A 89 -2.75 -20.26 12.82
CA ARG A 89 -2.83 -18.90 13.39
C ARG A 89 -1.82 -17.96 12.76
N ILE A 90 -0.59 -18.43 12.53
CA ILE A 90 0.47 -17.62 11.93
C ILE A 90 0.11 -17.30 10.48
N CYS A 91 -0.32 -18.29 9.68
CA CYS A 91 -0.77 -17.99 8.32
C CYS A 91 -1.87 -16.92 8.30
N LYS A 92 -2.92 -17.08 9.12
CA LYS A 92 -4.05 -16.14 9.16
C LYS A 92 -3.57 -14.72 9.45
N ILE A 93 -2.69 -14.57 10.45
CA ILE A 93 -2.11 -13.28 10.84
C ILE A 93 -1.22 -12.72 9.73
N GLU A 94 -0.37 -13.55 9.12
CA GLU A 94 0.54 -13.14 8.06
C GLU A 94 -0.24 -12.61 6.85
N PHE A 95 -1.19 -13.40 6.35
CA PHE A 95 -2.06 -13.02 5.24
C PHE A 95 -2.84 -11.75 5.58
N PHE A 96 -3.55 -11.74 6.70
CA PHE A 96 -4.34 -10.59 7.12
C PHE A 96 -3.49 -9.32 7.19
N THR A 97 -2.34 -9.39 7.87
CA THR A 97 -1.43 -8.26 8.06
C THR A 97 -0.88 -7.77 6.72
N PHE A 98 -0.47 -8.68 5.84
CA PHE A 98 0.06 -8.34 4.52
C PHE A 98 -0.92 -7.49 3.71
N TYR A 99 -2.15 -8.00 3.52
CA TYR A 99 -3.15 -7.35 2.68
C TYR A 99 -3.69 -6.07 3.32
N THR A 100 -3.90 -6.08 4.64
CA THR A 100 -4.43 -4.93 5.39
C THR A 100 -3.45 -3.76 5.37
N VAL A 101 -2.17 -3.99 5.68
CA VAL A 101 -1.17 -2.91 5.73
C VAL A 101 -0.98 -2.28 4.35
N ARG A 102 -0.93 -3.10 3.28
CA ARG A 102 -0.85 -2.62 1.89
C ARG A 102 -2.06 -1.75 1.53
N ALA A 103 -3.27 -2.20 1.88
CA ALA A 103 -4.49 -1.43 1.70
C ALA A 103 -4.44 -0.09 2.44
N ILE A 104 -4.05 -0.08 3.72
CA ILE A 104 -3.90 1.16 4.50
C ILE A 104 -2.92 2.12 3.81
N CYS A 105 -1.75 1.66 3.38
CA CYS A 105 -0.77 2.49 2.66
C CYS A 105 -1.37 3.14 1.40
N SER A 106 -2.05 2.36 0.56
CA SER A 106 -2.67 2.85 -0.69
C SER A 106 -3.72 3.94 -0.42
N TRP A 107 -4.56 3.72 0.60
CA TRP A 107 -5.58 4.68 1.00
C TRP A 107 -5.00 5.93 1.66
N LEU A 108 -3.91 5.84 2.42
CA LEU A 108 -3.20 7.01 2.95
C LEU A 108 -2.63 7.89 1.83
N ILE A 109 -2.08 7.29 0.76
CA ILE A 109 -1.62 8.03 -0.42
C ILE A 109 -2.80 8.69 -1.14
N THR A 110 -3.95 8.01 -1.21
CA THR A 110 -5.18 8.59 -1.76
C THR A 110 -5.63 9.81 -0.94
N LEU A 111 -5.60 9.72 0.39
CA LEU A 111 -5.92 10.85 1.27
C LEU A 111 -4.94 12.01 1.10
N ILE A 112 -3.66 11.75 0.82
CA ILE A 112 -2.69 12.80 0.48
C ILE A 112 -3.12 13.57 -0.77
N CYS A 113 -3.54 12.87 -1.82
CA CYS A 113 -4.03 13.50 -3.05
C CYS A 113 -5.29 14.34 -2.80
N ILE A 114 -6.22 13.81 -2.00
CA ILE A 114 -7.44 14.53 -1.59
C ILE A 114 -7.09 15.78 -0.78
N ASP A 115 -6.22 15.66 0.22
CA ASP A 115 -5.82 16.76 1.09
C ASP A 115 -5.11 17.87 0.29
N ARG A 116 -4.23 17.51 -0.64
CA ARG A 116 -3.60 18.47 -1.56
C ARG A 116 -4.62 19.19 -2.44
N TYR A 117 -5.63 18.48 -2.93
CA TYR A 117 -6.73 19.10 -3.67
C TYR A 117 -7.49 20.09 -2.79
N LEU A 118 -7.91 19.68 -1.59
CA LEU A 118 -8.63 20.52 -0.64
C LEU A 118 -7.84 21.79 -0.30
N HIS A 119 -6.54 21.65 -0.04
CA HIS A 119 -5.65 22.77 0.25
C HIS A 119 -5.49 23.73 -0.94
N SER A 120 -5.48 23.20 -2.17
CA SER A 120 -5.36 24.00 -3.40
C SER A 120 -6.64 24.74 -3.81
N SER A 121 -7.78 24.41 -3.21
CA SER A 121 -9.07 24.99 -3.56
C SER A 121 -9.16 26.49 -3.21
N SER A 122 -9.81 27.26 -4.08
CA SER A 122 -10.10 28.68 -3.84
C SER A 122 -11.15 28.88 -2.74
N ASN A 123 -12.05 27.91 -2.55
CA ASN A 123 -13.13 28.00 -1.58
C ASN A 123 -12.61 27.77 -0.15
N ALA A 124 -12.77 28.77 0.72
CA ALA A 124 -12.32 28.73 2.10
C ALA A 124 -12.97 27.59 2.92
N SER A 125 -14.24 27.25 2.64
CA SER A 125 -14.94 26.15 3.31
C SER A 125 -14.33 24.79 2.96
N ILE A 126 -13.95 24.59 1.69
CA ILE A 126 -13.30 23.37 1.22
C ILE A 126 -11.88 23.29 1.78
N ARG A 127 -11.13 24.40 1.74
CA ARG A 127 -9.77 24.46 2.29
C ARG A 127 -9.72 24.15 3.78
N ARG A 128 -10.72 24.58 4.55
CA ARG A 128 -10.83 24.29 5.99
C ARG A 128 -10.95 22.78 6.30
N LEU A 129 -11.39 21.96 5.34
CA LEU A 129 -11.42 20.51 5.51
C LEU A 129 -10.00 19.92 5.60
N SER A 130 -9.00 20.54 4.95
CA SER A 130 -7.58 20.24 5.13
C SER A 130 -7.12 20.83 6.46
N SER A 131 -7.32 20.06 7.53
CA SER A 131 -6.90 20.42 8.89
C SER A 131 -6.29 19.22 9.59
N LEU A 132 -5.37 19.50 10.52
CA LEU A 132 -4.68 18.44 11.26
C LEU A 132 -5.65 17.58 12.09
N LYS A 133 -6.75 18.17 12.59
CA LYS A 133 -7.81 17.44 13.30
C LYS A 133 -8.49 16.41 12.39
N ASN A 134 -8.85 16.82 11.18
CA ASN A 134 -9.48 15.93 10.20
C ASN A 134 -8.51 14.87 9.70
N ALA A 135 -7.22 15.21 9.54
CA ALA A 135 -6.20 14.23 9.17
C ALA A 135 -6.04 13.12 10.22
N LYS A 136 -5.94 13.48 11.51
CA LYS A 136 -5.89 12.50 12.60
C LYS A 136 -7.13 11.61 12.63
N LEU A 137 -8.31 12.22 12.49
CA LEU A 137 -9.58 11.50 12.48
C LEU A 137 -9.66 10.51 11.32
N THR A 138 -9.37 10.94 10.10
CA THR A 138 -9.43 10.10 8.89
C THR A 138 -8.38 8.99 8.91
N ILE A 139 -7.16 9.25 9.39
CA ILE A 139 -6.15 8.21 9.63
C ILE A 139 -6.71 7.14 10.56
N GLY A 140 -7.27 7.54 11.71
CA GLY A 140 -7.88 6.62 12.67
C GLY A 140 -9.00 5.80 12.05
N ILE A 141 -9.90 6.44 11.30
CA ILE A 141 -10.99 5.78 10.58
C ILE A 141 -10.46 4.73 9.60
N ILE A 142 -9.47 5.06 8.75
CA ILE A 142 -8.91 4.11 7.78
C ILE A 142 -8.18 2.96 8.48
N CYS A 143 -7.45 3.25 9.56
CA CYS A 143 -6.77 2.23 10.35
C CYS A 143 -7.74 1.29 11.08
N ILE A 144 -9.04 1.61 11.16
CA ILE A 144 -10.06 0.74 11.75
C ILE A 144 -10.90 0.05 10.66
N ILE A 145 -11.38 0.81 9.68
CA ILE A 145 -12.28 0.30 8.63
C ILE A 145 -11.58 -0.73 7.74
N ILE A 146 -10.33 -0.48 7.33
CA ILE A 146 -9.62 -1.39 6.43
C ILE A 146 -9.39 -2.76 7.11
N PRO A 147 -8.88 -2.86 8.34
CA PRO A 147 -8.83 -4.14 9.06
C PRO A 147 -10.18 -4.84 9.18
N ILE A 148 -11.27 -4.11 9.43
CA ILE A 148 -12.63 -4.70 9.49
C ILE A 148 -13.00 -5.32 8.14
N PHE A 149 -12.74 -4.63 7.02
CA PHE A 149 -12.99 -5.17 5.68
C PHE A 149 -12.14 -6.39 5.35
N TYR A 150 -10.94 -6.52 5.91
CA TYR A 150 -10.10 -7.71 5.74
C TYR A 150 -10.37 -8.80 6.80
N SER A 151 -11.13 -8.54 7.86
CA SER A 151 -11.35 -9.51 8.95
C SER A 151 -11.90 -10.87 8.49
N HIS A 152 -12.72 -10.89 7.43
CA HIS A 152 -13.24 -12.11 6.82
C HIS A 152 -12.15 -13.13 6.42
N THR A 153 -10.90 -12.70 6.16
CA THR A 153 -9.80 -13.62 5.81
C THR A 153 -9.45 -14.57 6.94
N TYR A 154 -9.66 -14.19 8.21
CA TYR A 154 -9.40 -15.07 9.35
C TYR A 154 -10.28 -16.32 9.37
N VAL A 155 -11.45 -16.27 8.72
CA VAL A 155 -12.41 -17.38 8.72
C VAL A 155 -12.08 -18.40 7.63
N PHE A 156 -11.71 -17.93 6.43
CA PHE A 156 -11.63 -18.76 5.23
C PHE A 156 -10.23 -19.28 4.87
N LEU A 157 -9.18 -18.83 5.58
CA LEU A 157 -7.83 -19.35 5.43
C LEU A 157 -7.60 -20.54 6.36
N ASN A 158 -7.07 -21.64 5.84
CA ASN A 158 -6.68 -22.80 6.65
C ASN A 158 -5.40 -23.44 6.10
N LEU A 159 -4.78 -24.28 6.92
CA LEU A 159 -3.70 -25.14 6.45
C LEU A 159 -4.27 -26.38 5.79
N LYS A 160 -3.74 -26.70 4.61
CA LYS A 160 -4.04 -27.95 3.90
C LYS A 160 -2.72 -28.67 3.60
N TYR A 161 -2.73 -29.99 3.76
CA TYR A 161 -1.62 -30.82 3.32
C TYR A 161 -1.70 -31.01 1.81
N VAL A 162 -0.62 -30.64 1.13
CA VAL A 162 -0.43 -30.75 -0.31
C VAL A 162 0.84 -31.55 -0.58
N ILE A 163 0.87 -32.22 -1.73
CA ILE A 163 2.06 -32.96 -2.17
C ILE A 163 2.93 -31.97 -2.93
N ASP A 164 4.17 -31.79 -2.50
CA ASP A 164 5.14 -30.93 -3.19
C ASP A 164 5.60 -31.56 -4.52
N GLN A 165 6.43 -30.82 -5.25
CA GLN A 165 7.03 -31.29 -6.51
C GLN A 165 7.95 -32.53 -6.36
N TYR A 166 8.31 -32.89 -5.13
CA TYR A 166 9.18 -34.02 -4.79
C TYR A 166 8.41 -35.21 -4.20
N GLY A 167 7.08 -35.13 -4.12
CA GLY A 167 6.24 -36.18 -3.54
C GLY A 167 6.11 -36.13 -2.01
N ASN A 168 6.66 -35.11 -1.35
CA ASN A 168 6.56 -34.93 0.09
C ASN A 168 5.24 -34.26 0.47
N VAL A 169 4.66 -34.69 1.58
CA VAL A 169 3.48 -34.04 2.15
C VAL A 169 3.93 -32.79 2.91
N VAL A 170 3.60 -31.62 2.39
CA VAL A 170 3.88 -30.32 2.99
C VAL A 170 2.57 -29.64 3.39
N SER A 171 2.56 -28.94 4.52
CA SER A 171 1.46 -28.03 4.83
C SER A 171 1.59 -26.78 3.96
N SER A 172 0.48 -26.33 3.38
CA SER A 172 0.40 -25.06 2.66
C SER A 172 -0.79 -24.28 3.18
N CYS A 173 -0.60 -22.99 3.37
CA CYS A 173 -1.72 -22.13 3.69
C CYS A 173 -2.50 -21.77 2.43
N VAL A 174 -3.75 -22.20 2.39
CA VAL A 174 -4.60 -22.06 1.21
C VAL A 174 -6.00 -21.62 1.59
N ILE A 175 -6.68 -21.05 0.61
CA ILE A 175 -8.12 -20.80 0.67
C ILE A 175 -8.82 -22.06 0.16
N GLU A 176 -9.59 -22.72 1.01
CA GLU A 176 -10.27 -23.98 0.65
C GLU A 176 -11.37 -23.77 -0.40
N ASN A 177 -12.10 -22.66 -0.31
CA ASN A 177 -13.24 -22.39 -1.17
C ASN A 177 -12.82 -21.61 -2.42
N SER A 178 -12.92 -22.25 -3.59
CA SER A 178 -12.57 -21.62 -4.89
C SER A 178 -13.38 -20.36 -5.19
N ILE A 179 -14.66 -20.29 -4.80
CA ILE A 179 -15.49 -19.10 -4.99
C ILE A 179 -14.96 -17.95 -4.14
N TYR A 180 -14.59 -18.25 -2.89
CA TYR A 180 -14.01 -17.25 -2.00
C TYR A 180 -12.64 -16.77 -2.48
N SER A 181 -11.82 -17.67 -3.05
CA SER A 181 -10.53 -17.30 -3.65
C SER A 181 -10.70 -16.26 -4.78
N THR A 182 -11.67 -16.46 -5.67
CA THR A 182 -12.00 -15.47 -6.72
C THR A 182 -12.56 -14.19 -6.12
N PHE A 183 -13.45 -14.31 -5.13
CA PHE A 183 -14.01 -13.15 -4.44
C PHE A 183 -12.92 -12.28 -3.82
N ILE A 184 -11.97 -12.86 -3.08
CA ILE A 184 -10.92 -12.08 -2.42
C ILE A 184 -9.96 -11.44 -3.41
N ALA A 185 -9.67 -12.11 -4.54
CA ALA A 185 -8.85 -11.54 -5.60
C ALA A 185 -9.52 -10.29 -6.19
N LEU A 186 -10.83 -10.37 -6.51
CA LEU A 186 -11.61 -9.24 -7.01
C LEU A 186 -11.77 -8.13 -5.96
N TRP A 187 -12.02 -8.51 -4.71
CA TRP A 187 -12.13 -7.59 -3.57
C TRP A 187 -10.83 -6.80 -3.39
N HIS A 188 -9.69 -7.49 -3.37
CA HIS A 188 -8.39 -6.86 -3.25
C HIS A 188 -8.08 -5.97 -4.47
N LEU A 189 -8.35 -6.45 -5.69
CA LEU A 189 -8.19 -5.66 -6.90
C LEU A 189 -9.00 -4.35 -6.84
N ALA A 190 -10.25 -4.41 -6.39
CA ALA A 190 -11.11 -3.24 -6.28
C ALA A 190 -10.65 -2.27 -5.18
N LEU A 191 -10.46 -2.75 -3.95
CA LEU A 191 -10.21 -1.91 -2.77
C LEU A 191 -8.78 -1.41 -2.64
N TYR A 192 -7.78 -2.19 -3.06
CA TYR A 192 -6.37 -1.80 -2.93
C TYR A 192 -5.84 -1.15 -4.20
N SER A 193 -6.26 -1.61 -5.39
CA SER A 193 -5.70 -1.16 -6.66
C SER A 193 -6.60 -0.15 -7.37
N LEU A 194 -7.77 -0.56 -7.85
CA LEU A 194 -8.58 0.24 -8.77
C LEU A 194 -9.15 1.50 -8.13
N CYS A 195 -9.81 1.37 -6.98
CA CYS A 195 -10.48 2.49 -6.33
C CYS A 195 -9.48 3.56 -5.84
N PRO A 196 -8.40 3.22 -5.09
CA PRO A 196 -7.37 4.18 -4.73
C PRO A 196 -6.73 4.85 -5.94
N SER A 197 -6.37 4.07 -6.97
CA SER A 197 -5.71 4.62 -8.18
C SER A 197 -6.60 5.58 -8.95
N PHE A 198 -7.88 5.24 -9.11
CA PHE A 198 -8.86 6.12 -9.74
C PHE A 198 -8.99 7.44 -8.98
N LEU A 199 -9.14 7.38 -7.65
CA LEU A 199 -9.25 8.58 -6.82
C LEU A 199 -7.95 9.42 -6.86
N MET A 200 -6.78 8.79 -6.79
CA MET A 200 -5.49 9.48 -6.93
C MET A 200 -5.37 10.21 -8.27
N LEU A 201 -5.80 9.59 -9.38
CA LEU A 201 -5.79 10.21 -10.70
C LEU A 201 -6.73 11.42 -10.77
N VAL A 202 -7.96 11.27 -10.26
CA VAL A 202 -8.96 12.35 -10.25
C VAL A 202 -8.48 13.53 -9.41
N PHE A 203 -8.13 13.31 -8.14
CA PHE A 203 -7.73 14.39 -7.24
C PHE A 203 -6.35 14.97 -7.56
N GLY A 204 -5.42 14.14 -8.04
CA GLY A 204 -4.13 14.59 -8.56
C GLY A 204 -4.29 15.48 -9.79
N GLY A 205 -5.13 15.07 -10.74
CA GLY A 205 -5.46 15.85 -11.94
C GLY A 205 -6.14 17.18 -11.60
N LEU A 206 -7.10 17.19 -10.68
CA LEU A 206 -7.74 18.40 -10.19
C LEU A 206 -6.73 19.36 -9.55
N THR A 207 -5.87 18.85 -8.66
CA THR A 207 -4.81 19.63 -8.02
C THR A 207 -3.90 20.32 -9.05
N LEU A 208 -3.47 19.58 -10.08
CA LEU A 208 -2.64 20.13 -11.17
C LEU A 208 -3.36 21.22 -11.96
N LYS A 209 -4.66 21.04 -12.25
CA LYS A 209 -5.47 22.04 -12.97
C LYS A 209 -5.55 23.35 -12.17
N TYR A 210 -5.88 23.27 -10.87
CA TYR A 210 -5.97 24.45 -10.01
C TYR A 210 -4.63 25.16 -9.83
N LEU A 211 -3.53 24.41 -9.65
CA LEU A 211 -2.19 24.99 -9.55
C LEU A 211 -1.78 25.72 -10.84
N ARG A 212 -2.07 25.14 -12.01
CA ARG A 212 -1.79 25.79 -13.31
C ARG A 212 -2.61 27.06 -13.50
N GLN A 213 -3.90 27.04 -13.14
CA GLN A 213 -4.76 28.22 -13.22
C GLN A 213 -4.25 29.33 -12.29
N ARG A 214 -3.89 29.01 -11.05
CA ARG A 214 -3.36 29.98 -10.09
C ARG A 214 -2.02 30.58 -10.54
N ARG A 215 -1.12 29.77 -11.12
CA ARG A 215 0.15 30.28 -11.68
C ARG A 215 -0.08 31.23 -12.86
N ARG A 216 -1.07 30.95 -13.73
CA ARG A 216 -1.42 31.85 -14.84
C ARG A 216 -1.96 33.18 -14.34
N LEU A 217 -2.81 33.17 -13.32
CA LEU A 217 -3.34 34.40 -12.70
C LEU A 217 -2.25 35.25 -12.05
N LEU A 218 -1.25 34.63 -11.42
CA LEU A 218 -0.11 35.34 -10.82
C LEU A 218 0.94 35.80 -11.84
N ALA A 219 0.98 35.19 -13.03
CA ALA A 219 1.90 35.55 -14.11
C ALA A 219 1.38 36.70 -14.99
N GLN A 220 0.12 37.10 -14.85
CA GLN A 220 -0.36 38.33 -15.45
C GLN A 220 0.23 39.52 -14.66
N PRO A 221 1.02 40.40 -15.29
CA PRO A 221 1.48 41.62 -14.63
C PRO A 221 0.24 42.44 -14.21
N PRO A 222 0.31 43.19 -13.09
CA PRO A 222 -0.77 44.10 -12.73
C PRO A 222 -1.04 45.00 -13.93
N GLU A 223 -2.26 44.97 -14.46
CA GLU A 223 -2.74 46.00 -15.38
C GLU A 223 -2.48 47.33 -14.68
N ASN A 224 -1.53 48.10 -15.24
CA ASN A 224 -1.27 49.45 -14.80
C ASN A 224 -2.62 50.15 -14.71
N ASN A 225 -2.91 50.71 -13.53
CA ASN A 225 -3.88 51.78 -13.37
C ASN A 225 -3.65 52.80 -14.48
N GLN A 226 -4.47 52.75 -15.54
CA GLN A 226 -4.66 53.88 -16.42
C GLN A 226 -5.51 54.88 -15.63
N MET A 227 -4.85 55.60 -14.71
CA MET A 227 -5.22 56.97 -14.42
C MET A 227 -4.63 57.81 -15.55
N HIS A 228 -5.47 58.17 -16.52
CA HIS A 228 -5.41 59.43 -17.24
C HIS A 228 -6.77 59.74 -17.84
#